data_AF-A0A162XMT8-F1
#
_entry.id   AF-A0A162XMT8-F1
#
_cell.length_a   1.000
_cell.length_b   1.000
_cell.length_c   1.000
_cell.angle_alpha   90.00
_cell.angle_beta   90.00
_cell.angle_gamma   90.00
#
_symmetry.space_group_name_H-M   'P 1'
#
loop_
_entity.id
_entity.type
_entity.pdbx_description
1 polymer ?
#
loop_
_entity_poly.entity_id
_entity_poly.type
_entity_poly.pdbx_seq_one_letter_code
_entity_poly.pdbx_strand_id
1 'polypeptide(L)'
;MSLINESELRVNPIEQQQEQLGTLKSLRQKTQLLVDCKASLTQHTEALDIKQGLLEEATSERQRLQKEKKVLLEMIHSVQRDMEAVTEIEKSLGKERDNLKQTVQRIRDQEYEPLHEQVNVLRAENGLQKLPSVEQEIEAQMAKHLEDRREKWQQTPPVEPTNRSRSGRWRA
;
A
#
# COMPACT_ATOMS: atom_id res chain seq x y z
N MET A 1 -106.18 -30.87 30.03
CA MET A 1 -105.06 -31.62 30.62
C MET A 1 -104.20 -32.20 29.51
N SER A 2 -102.98 -31.71 29.34
CA SER A 2 -101.85 -32.49 28.84
C SER A 2 -100.61 -31.72 29.23
N LEU A 3 -99.90 -32.24 30.24
CA LEU A 3 -98.68 -31.68 30.79
C LEU A 3 -97.60 -31.74 29.72
N ILE A 4 -96.99 -30.60 29.43
CA ILE A 4 -95.77 -30.50 28.65
C ILE A 4 -94.68 -31.21 29.46
N ASN A 5 -94.07 -32.21 28.84
CA ASN A 5 -93.11 -33.12 29.43
C ASN A 5 -91.76 -32.39 29.56
N GLU A 6 -91.49 -31.77 30.71
CA GLU A 6 -90.21 -31.09 31.06
C GLU A 6 -89.03 -32.08 31.27
N SER A 7 -88.89 -33.09 30.41
CA SER A 7 -87.81 -34.07 30.49
C SER A 7 -86.70 -33.87 29.44
N GLU A 8 -86.71 -32.75 28.72
CA GLU A 8 -85.61 -32.37 27.83
C GLU A 8 -84.47 -31.67 28.62
N LEU A 9 -83.27 -32.25 28.52
CA LEU A 9 -81.97 -31.79 29.04
C LEU A 9 -81.68 -31.96 30.55
N ARG A 10 -81.79 -33.18 31.08
CA ARG A 10 -80.83 -33.60 32.13
C ARG A 10 -79.63 -34.23 31.47
N VAL A 11 -78.64 -33.40 31.11
CA VAL A 11 -77.33 -33.90 30.69
C VAL A 11 -76.78 -34.80 31.81
N ASN A 12 -76.38 -36.02 31.45
CA ASN A 12 -75.90 -37.00 32.42
C ASN A 12 -74.61 -36.47 33.08
N PRO A 13 -74.56 -36.28 34.41
CA PRO A 13 -73.39 -35.71 35.09
C PRO A 13 -72.08 -36.47 34.81
N ILE A 14 -72.19 -37.78 34.56
CA ILE A 14 -71.05 -38.64 34.22
C ILE A 14 -70.52 -38.32 32.82
N GLU A 15 -71.40 -38.06 31.84
CA GLU A 15 -71.00 -37.69 30.48
C GLU A 15 -70.33 -36.31 30.45
N GLN A 16 -70.86 -35.35 31.22
CA GLN A 16 -70.21 -34.05 31.43
C GLN A 16 -68.82 -34.16 32.05
N GLN A 17 -68.65 -35.02 33.06
CA GLN A 17 -67.35 -35.25 33.67
C GLN A 17 -66.36 -35.91 32.71
N GLN A 18 -66.83 -36.82 31.84
CA GLN A 18 -65.99 -37.46 30.81
C GLN A 18 -65.55 -36.47 29.73
N GLU A 19 -66.42 -35.58 29.27
CA GLU A 19 -66.10 -34.52 28.32
C GLU A 19 -65.09 -33.50 28.90
N GLN A 20 -65.28 -33.12 30.17
CA GLN A 20 -64.34 -32.27 30.89
C GLN A 20 -62.95 -32.91 31.00
N LEU A 21 -62.88 -34.21 31.31
CA LEU A 21 -61.61 -34.96 31.34
C LEU A 21 -60.95 -35.04 29.96
N GLY A 22 -61.74 -35.24 28.89
CA GLY A 22 -61.23 -35.21 27.51
C GLY A 22 -60.64 -33.85 27.14
N THR A 23 -61.32 -32.77 27.53
CA THR A 23 -60.86 -31.39 27.32
C THR A 23 -59.57 -31.11 28.07
N LEU A 24 -59.46 -31.52 29.33
CA LEU A 24 -58.25 -31.34 30.15
C LEU A 24 -57.05 -32.13 29.60
N LYS A 25 -57.26 -33.34 29.08
CA LYS A 25 -56.20 -34.12 28.41
C LYS A 25 -55.68 -33.41 27.16
N SER A 26 -56.60 -32.92 26.32
CA SER A 26 -56.27 -32.14 25.11
C SER A 26 -55.53 -30.84 25.45
N LEU A 27 -55.99 -30.13 26.49
CA LEU A 27 -55.33 -28.94 26.99
C LEU A 27 -53.89 -29.24 27.43
N ARG A 28 -53.69 -30.28 28.25
CA ARG A 28 -52.35 -30.70 28.69
C ARG A 28 -51.43 -31.02 27.51
N GLN A 29 -51.91 -31.74 26.50
CA GLN A 29 -51.10 -32.07 25.32
C GLN A 29 -50.70 -30.80 24.55
N LYS A 30 -51.66 -29.89 24.32
CA LYS A 30 -51.38 -28.61 23.64
C LYS A 30 -50.43 -27.74 24.45
N THR A 31 -50.57 -27.70 25.78
CA THR A 31 -49.65 -26.98 26.66
C THR A 31 -48.23 -27.54 26.54
N GLN A 32 -48.05 -28.86 26.49
CA GLN A 32 -46.72 -29.45 26.32
C GLN A 32 -46.12 -29.05 24.96
N LEU A 33 -46.87 -29.21 23.87
CA LEU A 33 -46.42 -28.80 22.53
C LEU A 33 -46.05 -27.31 22.48
N LEU A 34 -46.81 -26.46 23.16
CA LEU A 34 -46.52 -25.03 23.25
C LEU A 34 -45.22 -24.76 24.01
N VAL A 35 -44.96 -25.47 25.10
CA VAL A 35 -43.71 -25.36 25.87
C VAL A 35 -42.52 -25.79 25.01
N ASP A 36 -42.62 -26.92 24.32
CA ASP A 36 -41.55 -27.43 23.46
C ASP A 36 -41.29 -26.47 22.28
N CYS A 37 -42.36 -25.95 21.66
CA CYS A 37 -42.29 -24.95 20.60
C CYS A 37 -41.63 -23.66 21.09
N LYS A 38 -42.01 -23.18 22.29
CA LYS A 38 -41.41 -21.98 22.90
C LYS A 38 -39.92 -22.17 23.14
N ALA A 39 -39.49 -23.30 23.69
CA ALA A 39 -38.08 -23.59 23.94
C ALA A 39 -37.26 -23.62 22.65
N SER A 40 -37.79 -24.28 21.62
CA SER A 40 -37.18 -24.32 20.29
C SER A 40 -37.07 -22.91 19.68
N LEU A 41 -38.15 -22.12 19.75
CA LEU A 41 -38.16 -20.75 19.24
C LEU A 41 -37.11 -19.89 19.93
N THR A 42 -37.03 -19.92 21.27
CA THR A 42 -36.04 -19.13 22.01
C THR A 42 -34.61 -19.51 21.64
N GLN A 43 -34.32 -20.82 21.54
CA GLN A 43 -32.99 -21.30 21.16
C GLN A 43 -32.62 -20.86 19.74
N HIS A 44 -33.55 -20.96 18.79
CA HIS A 44 -33.30 -20.56 17.42
C HIS A 44 -33.16 -19.04 17.27
N THR A 45 -33.92 -18.25 18.03
CA THR A 45 -33.77 -16.78 18.04
C THR A 45 -32.40 -16.37 18.56
N GLU A 46 -31.95 -16.93 19.69
CA GLU A 46 -30.62 -16.63 20.23
C GLU A 46 -29.51 -17.01 19.24
N ALA A 47 -29.60 -18.20 18.63
CA ALA A 47 -28.65 -18.64 17.62
C ALA A 47 -28.65 -17.73 16.38
N LEU A 48 -29.83 -17.27 15.95
CA LEU A 48 -29.97 -16.36 14.82
C LEU A 48 -29.28 -15.02 15.11
N ASP A 49 -29.53 -14.43 16.28
CA ASP A 49 -28.94 -13.13 16.67
C ASP A 49 -27.41 -13.20 16.69
N ILE A 50 -26.84 -14.28 17.24
CA ILE A 50 -25.39 -14.52 17.24
C ILE A 50 -24.86 -14.61 15.80
N LYS A 51 -25.52 -15.39 14.94
CA LYS A 51 -25.08 -15.56 13.55
C LYS A 51 -25.20 -14.27 12.75
N GLN A 52 -26.23 -13.47 13.00
CA GLN A 52 -26.43 -12.17 12.38
C GLN A 52 -25.28 -11.21 12.74
N GLY A 53 -24.93 -11.12 14.03
CA GLY A 53 -23.78 -10.30 14.47
C GLY A 53 -22.46 -10.73 13.82
N LEU A 54 -22.16 -12.03 13.81
CA LEU A 54 -20.95 -12.56 13.16
C LEU A 54 -20.92 -12.28 11.65
N LEU A 55 -22.07 -12.32 10.97
CA LEU A 55 -22.17 -12.02 9.54
C LEU A 55 -21.90 -10.53 9.28
N GLU A 56 -22.41 -9.64 10.12
CA GLU A 56 -22.17 -8.20 10.03
C GLU A 56 -20.70 -7.86 10.25
N GLU A 57 -20.06 -8.44 11.28
CA GLU A 57 -18.63 -8.30 11.54
C GLU A 57 -17.79 -8.78 10.35
N ALA A 58 -18.05 -9.99 9.85
CA ALA A 58 -17.33 -10.53 8.70
C ALA A 58 -17.52 -9.68 7.44
N THR A 59 -18.72 -9.13 7.25
CA THR A 59 -19.02 -8.25 6.10
C THR A 59 -18.27 -6.93 6.20
N SER A 60 -18.24 -6.32 7.39
CA SER A 60 -17.49 -5.09 7.67
C SER A 60 -16.00 -5.29 7.44
N GLU A 61 -15.44 -6.37 7.97
CA GLU A 61 -14.02 -6.69 7.82
C GLU A 61 -13.64 -6.94 6.36
N ARG A 62 -14.49 -7.66 5.61
CA ARG A 62 -14.30 -7.84 4.16
C ARG A 62 -14.28 -6.49 3.42
N GLN A 63 -15.15 -5.56 3.77
CA GLN A 63 -15.16 -4.23 3.15
C GLN A 63 -13.90 -3.43 3.51
N ARG A 64 -13.41 -3.53 4.75
CA ARG A 64 -12.16 -2.91 5.19
C ARG A 64 -10.98 -3.42 4.37
N LEU A 65 -10.85 -4.75 4.25
CA LEU A 65 -9.80 -5.39 3.45
C LEU A 65 -9.89 -5.04 1.96
N GLN A 66 -11.10 -4.89 1.41
CA GLN A 66 -11.28 -4.45 0.02
C GLN A 66 -10.77 -3.02 -0.21
N LYS A 67 -11.00 -2.11 0.73
CA LYS A 67 -10.47 -0.74 0.66
C LYS A 67 -8.95 -0.73 0.75
N GLU A 68 -8.38 -1.49 1.68
CA GLU A 68 -6.93 -1.62 1.84
C GLU A 68 -6.27 -2.19 0.57
N LYS A 69 -6.83 -3.27 0.02
CA LYS A 69 -6.39 -3.86 -1.26
C LYS A 69 -6.37 -2.81 -2.38
N LYS A 70 -7.39 -1.96 -2.46
CA LYS A 70 -7.46 -0.91 -3.49
C LYS A 70 -6.30 0.08 -3.35
N VAL A 71 -6.04 0.58 -2.14
CA VAL A 71 -4.93 1.51 -1.88
C VAL A 71 -3.58 0.88 -2.23
N LEU A 72 -3.36 -0.37 -1.83
CA LEU A 72 -2.11 -1.07 -2.15
C LEU A 72 -1.91 -1.26 -3.66
N LEU A 73 -2.98 -1.57 -4.41
CA LEU A 73 -2.91 -1.67 -5.87
C LEU A 73 -2.59 -0.33 -6.53
N GLU A 74 -3.17 0.77 -6.03
CA GLU A 74 -2.86 2.12 -6.52
C GLU A 74 -1.39 2.49 -6.27
N MET A 75 -0.83 2.11 -5.11
CA MET A 75 0.59 2.29 -4.82
C MET A 75 1.48 1.48 -5.77
N ILE A 76 1.15 0.22 -6.01
CA ILE A 76 1.90 -0.64 -6.96
C ILE A 76 1.87 -0.04 -8.37
N HIS A 77 0.71 0.44 -8.83
CA HIS A 77 0.61 1.10 -10.13
C HIS A 77 1.40 2.42 -10.18
N SER A 78 1.56 3.13 -9.07
CA SER A 78 2.42 4.32 -9.01
C SER A 78 3.89 3.93 -9.20
N VAL A 79 4.39 2.97 -8.43
CA VAL A 79 5.77 2.49 -8.53
C VAL A 79 6.08 1.96 -9.93
N GLN A 80 5.11 1.25 -10.54
CA GLN A 80 5.27 0.74 -11.89
C GLN A 80 5.46 1.87 -12.92
N ARG A 81 4.68 2.95 -12.82
CA ARG A 81 4.83 4.13 -13.70
C ARG A 81 6.18 4.82 -13.50
N ASP A 82 6.62 4.96 -12.26
CA ASP A 82 7.92 5.56 -11.95
C ASP A 82 9.06 4.71 -12.51
N MET A 83 8.97 3.39 -12.41
CA MET A 83 9.95 2.45 -12.99
C MET A 83 9.99 2.53 -14.51
N GLU A 84 8.84 2.64 -15.17
CA GLU A 84 8.76 2.84 -16.63
C GLU A 84 9.42 4.17 -17.05
N ALA A 85 9.17 5.25 -16.31
CA ALA A 85 9.80 6.55 -16.57
C ALA A 85 11.33 6.49 -16.41
N VAL A 86 11.83 5.84 -15.36
CA VAL A 86 13.27 5.64 -15.14
C VAL A 86 13.88 4.79 -16.26
N THR A 87 13.18 3.75 -16.70
CA THR A 87 13.64 2.87 -17.78
C THR A 87 13.81 3.65 -19.10
N GLU A 88 12.89 4.55 -19.42
CA GLU A 88 13.01 5.37 -20.63
C GLU A 88 14.16 6.38 -20.51
N ILE A 89 14.35 6.99 -19.34
CA ILE A 89 15.50 7.88 -19.07
C ILE A 89 16.82 7.11 -19.24
N GLU A 90 16.93 5.93 -18.65
CA GLU A 90 18.13 5.08 -18.75
C GLU A 90 18.44 4.76 -20.21
N LYS A 91 17.42 4.38 -20.99
CA LYS A 91 17.57 4.08 -22.41
C LYS A 91 18.02 5.30 -23.21
N SER A 92 17.46 6.48 -22.93
CA SER A 92 17.86 7.75 -23.57
C SER A 92 19.32 8.08 -23.27
N LEU A 93 19.70 8.07 -21.99
CA LEU A 93 21.05 8.35 -21.54
C LEU A 93 22.05 7.32 -22.07
N GLY A 94 21.66 6.04 -22.15
CA GLY A 94 22.47 4.97 -22.72
C GLY A 94 22.84 5.23 -24.18
N LYS A 95 21.88 5.70 -24.99
CA LYS A 95 22.09 6.09 -26.39
C LYS A 95 22.97 7.34 -26.49
N GLU A 96 22.67 8.37 -25.71
CA GLU A 96 23.45 9.61 -25.73
C GLU A 96 24.92 9.37 -25.36
N ARG A 97 25.16 8.59 -24.30
CA ARG A 97 26.50 8.16 -23.90
C ARG A 97 27.23 7.44 -25.03
N ASP A 98 26.57 6.54 -25.75
CA ASP A 98 27.21 5.81 -26.86
C ASP A 98 27.53 6.72 -28.04
N ASN A 99 26.63 7.64 -28.37
CA ASN A 99 26.87 8.64 -29.41
C ASN A 99 28.04 9.56 -29.04
N LEU A 100 28.11 10.01 -27.78
CA LEU A 100 29.22 10.82 -27.29
C LEU A 100 30.53 10.04 -27.31
N LYS A 101 30.55 8.77 -26.88
CA LYS A 101 31.74 7.91 -26.97
C LYS A 101 32.24 7.78 -28.41
N GLN A 102 31.34 7.51 -29.35
CA GLN A 102 31.71 7.43 -30.77
C GLN A 102 32.24 8.76 -31.29
N THR A 103 31.60 9.88 -30.91
CA THR A 103 32.03 11.21 -31.31
C THR A 103 33.41 11.56 -30.77
N VAL A 104 33.66 11.30 -29.48
CA VAL A 104 34.96 11.51 -28.83
C VAL A 104 36.03 10.66 -29.51
N GLN A 105 35.76 9.37 -29.76
CA GLN A 105 36.72 8.49 -30.42
C GLN A 105 37.04 8.97 -31.84
N ARG A 106 36.01 9.34 -32.60
CA ARG A 106 36.16 9.88 -33.95
C ARG A 106 37.02 11.14 -33.97
N ILE A 107 36.71 12.12 -33.12
CA ILE A 107 37.47 13.37 -33.03
C ILE A 107 38.91 13.08 -32.62
N ARG A 108 39.11 12.25 -31.60
CA ARG A 108 40.45 11.89 -31.11
C ARG A 108 41.30 11.26 -32.22
N ASP A 109 40.81 10.17 -32.81
CA ASP A 109 41.62 9.35 -33.70
C ASP A 109 41.73 9.93 -35.12
N GLN A 110 40.66 10.56 -35.62
CA GLN A 110 40.59 10.98 -37.02
C GLN A 110 40.94 12.45 -37.22
N GLU A 111 40.74 13.30 -36.21
CA GLU A 111 40.96 14.75 -36.32
C GLU A 111 42.15 15.20 -35.47
N TYR A 112 42.12 14.94 -34.16
CA TYR A 112 43.06 15.49 -33.19
C TYR A 112 44.47 14.89 -33.30
N GLU A 113 44.62 13.57 -33.12
CA GLU A 113 45.93 12.90 -33.16
C GLU A 113 46.72 13.19 -34.46
N PRO A 114 46.14 13.04 -35.66
CA PRO A 114 46.88 13.31 -36.89
C PRO A 114 47.24 14.79 -37.03
N LEU A 115 46.39 15.71 -36.58
CA LEU A 115 46.68 17.14 -36.63
C LEU A 115 47.74 17.54 -35.60
N HIS A 116 47.67 17.00 -34.39
CA HIS A 116 48.65 17.25 -33.32
C HIS A 116 50.04 16.79 -33.74
N GLU A 117 50.16 15.60 -34.35
CA GLU A 117 51.44 15.11 -34.85
C GLU A 117 51.95 16.00 -36.00
N GLN A 118 51.11 16.36 -36.97
CA GLN A 118 51.50 17.28 -38.07
C GLN A 118 51.99 18.63 -37.54
N VAL A 119 51.29 19.21 -36.58
CA VAL A 119 51.68 20.48 -35.94
C VAL A 119 53.01 20.31 -35.20
N ASN A 120 53.21 19.20 -34.49
CA ASN A 120 54.44 18.93 -33.78
C ASN A 120 55.65 18.70 -34.70
N VAL A 121 55.44 18.06 -35.85
CA VAL A 121 56.47 17.95 -36.90
C VAL A 121 56.87 19.34 -37.39
N LEU A 122 55.90 20.18 -37.78
CA LEU A 122 56.17 21.56 -38.24
C LEU A 122 56.87 22.40 -37.17
N ARG A 123 56.46 22.27 -35.90
CA ARG A 123 57.11 22.96 -34.78
C ARG A 123 58.56 22.51 -34.62
N ALA A 124 58.82 21.21 -34.67
CA ALA A 124 60.16 20.66 -34.56
C ALA A 124 61.07 21.14 -35.71
N GLU A 125 60.57 21.19 -36.94
CA GLU A 125 61.30 21.73 -38.11
C GLU A 125 61.68 23.21 -37.94
N ASN A 126 60.88 23.97 -37.17
CA ASN A 126 61.14 25.37 -36.84
C ASN A 126 61.88 25.57 -35.50
N GLY A 127 62.39 24.49 -34.88
CA GLY A 127 63.11 24.55 -33.61
C GLY A 127 62.25 24.84 -32.38
N LEU A 128 60.92 24.72 -32.49
CA LEU A 128 59.97 24.91 -31.39
C LEU A 128 59.69 23.58 -30.66
N GLN A 129 59.42 23.65 -29.36
CA GLN A 129 59.02 22.49 -28.55
C GLN A 129 57.63 21.98 -28.94
N LYS A 130 57.42 20.65 -28.84
CA LYS A 130 56.14 19.99 -29.06
C LYS A 130 55.06 20.49 -28.11
N LEU A 131 53.81 20.49 -28.58
CA LEU A 131 52.65 20.82 -27.76
C LEU A 131 52.29 19.66 -26.82
N PRO A 132 51.76 19.95 -25.62
CA PRO A 132 51.23 18.93 -24.72
C PRO A 132 50.05 18.20 -25.37
N SER A 133 49.78 16.97 -24.93
CA SER A 133 48.62 16.20 -25.38
C SER A 133 47.34 16.66 -24.67
N VAL A 134 46.18 16.34 -25.24
CA VAL A 134 44.88 16.62 -24.61
C VAL A 134 44.74 15.94 -23.25
N GLU A 135 45.32 14.76 -23.01
CA GLU A 135 45.33 14.15 -21.66
C GLU A 135 46.10 15.01 -20.68
N GLN A 136 47.26 15.51 -21.07
CA GLN A 136 48.10 16.34 -20.22
C GLN A 136 47.40 17.66 -19.88
N GLU A 137 46.68 18.24 -20.86
CA GLU A 137 45.86 19.44 -20.62
C GLU A 137 44.68 19.15 -19.69
N ILE A 138 43.99 18.02 -19.87
CA ILE A 138 42.88 17.62 -18.99
C ILE A 138 43.38 17.37 -17.56
N GLU A 139 44.50 16.68 -17.39
CA GLU A 139 45.12 16.43 -16.08
C GLU A 139 45.55 17.74 -15.40
N ALA A 140 46.15 18.66 -16.16
CA ALA A 140 46.54 19.97 -15.64
C ALA A 140 45.32 20.80 -15.21
N GLN A 141 44.23 20.77 -15.98
CA GLN A 141 42.97 21.44 -15.61
C GLN A 141 42.35 20.81 -14.36
N MET A 142 42.36 19.47 -14.26
CA MET A 142 41.86 18.76 -13.08
C MET A 142 42.68 19.10 -11.83
N ALA A 143 44.00 19.11 -11.95
CA ALA A 143 44.90 19.49 -10.86
C ALA A 143 44.61 20.92 -10.38
N LYS A 144 44.47 21.88 -11.32
CA LYS A 144 44.10 23.26 -11.01
C LYS A 144 42.74 23.35 -10.31
N HIS A 145 41.73 22.64 -10.81
CA HIS A 145 40.41 22.65 -10.18
C HIS A 145 40.43 22.09 -8.76
N LEU A 146 41.23 21.05 -8.49
CA LEU A 146 41.42 20.50 -7.15
C LEU A 146 42.17 21.47 -6.21
N GLU A 147 43.14 22.21 -6.74
CA GLU A 147 43.86 23.28 -6.03
C GLU A 147 42.90 24.42 -5.64
N ASP A 148 42.14 24.95 -6.59
CA ASP A 148 41.13 26.00 -6.37
C ASP A 148 40.10 25.57 -5.31
N ARG A 149 39.72 24.29 -5.32
CA ARG A 149 38.83 23.73 -4.30
C ARG A 149 39.51 23.70 -2.93
N ARG A 150 40.77 23.25 -2.85
CA ARG A 150 41.53 23.21 -1.59
C ARG A 150 41.70 24.61 -0.98
N GLU A 151 42.02 25.61 -1.80
CA GLU A 151 42.16 27.00 -1.36
C GLU A 151 40.85 27.55 -0.78
N LYS A 152 39.72 27.31 -1.45
CA LYS A 152 38.39 27.70 -0.95
C LYS A 152 38.06 27.05 0.39
N TRP A 153 38.43 25.77 0.57
CA TRP A 153 38.26 25.07 1.85
C TRP A 153 39.12 25.67 2.97
N GLN A 154 40.35 26.09 2.67
CA GLN A 154 41.24 26.73 3.65
C GLN A 154 40.79 28.15 4.02
N GLN A 155 40.10 28.85 3.12
CA GLN A 155 39.52 30.18 3.37
C GLN A 155 38.16 30.14 4.07
N THR A 156 37.57 28.95 4.28
CA THR A 156 36.33 28.83 5.05
C THR A 156 36.69 28.90 6.54
N PRO A 157 36.27 29.94 7.30
CA PRO A 157 36.61 30.04 8.71
C PRO A 157 36.06 28.82 9.47
N PRO A 158 36.73 28.36 10.55
CA PRO A 158 36.19 27.33 11.41
C PRO A 158 34.80 27.78 11.88
N VAL A 159 33.78 26.99 11.58
CA VAL A 159 32.44 27.25 12.10
C VAL A 159 32.54 27.12 13.61
N GLU A 160 32.50 28.26 14.33
CA GLU A 160 32.43 28.22 15.78
C GLU A 160 31.24 27.32 16.18
N PRO A 161 31.41 26.39 17.12
CA PRO A 161 30.31 25.56 17.57
C PRO A 161 29.25 26.47 18.18
N THR A 162 28.17 26.72 17.42
CA THR A 162 27.03 27.48 17.91
C THR A 162 26.51 26.79 19.16
N ASN A 163 26.78 27.41 20.31
CA ASN A 163 26.25 27.04 21.60
C ASN A 163 24.72 27.19 21.58
N ARG A 164 24.01 26.18 21.05
CA ARG A 164 22.57 26.03 21.23
C ARG A 164 22.31 25.42 22.61
N SER A 165 22.61 26.20 23.63
CA SER A 165 22.08 25.97 24.96
C SER A 165 20.58 26.25 24.97
N ARG A 166 19.82 25.17 25.25
CA ARG A 166 18.58 25.17 26.05
C ARG A 166 17.42 26.05 25.54
N SER A 167 16.47 25.43 24.85
CA SER A 167 15.06 25.47 25.29
C SER A 167 14.26 24.38 24.56
N GLY A 168 13.96 23.32 25.29
CA GLY A 168 13.19 22.18 24.79
C GLY A 168 12.55 21.48 25.98
N ARG A 169 11.73 22.25 26.70
CA ARG A 169 10.88 21.79 27.79
C ARG A 169 9.87 20.78 27.23
N TRP A 170 10.16 19.49 27.37
CA TRP A 170 9.15 18.44 27.22
C TRP A 170 8.53 18.20 28.58
N ARG A 171 7.29 18.65 28.75
CA ARG A 171 6.38 18.10 29.77
C ARG A 171 5.79 16.83 29.17
N ALA A 172 6.02 15.71 29.84
CA ALA A 172 5.16 14.54 29.86
C ALA A 172 5.09 14.09 31.32
#